data_AF-A0A5D8YNT3-F1
#
_entry.id   AF-A0A5D8YNT3-F1
#
_cell.length_a   1.000
_cell.length_b   1.000
_cell.length_c   1.000
_cell.angle_alpha   90.00
_cell.angle_beta   90.00
_cell.angle_gamma   90.00
#
_symmetry.space_group_name_H-M   'P 1'
#
loop_
_entity.id
_entity.type
_entity.pdbx_description
1 polymer ?
#
loop_
_entity_poly.entity_id
_entity_poly.type
_entity_poly.pdbx_seq_one_letter_code
_entity_poly.pdbx_strand_id
1 'polypeptide(L)'
;MEDFKAQFDKLKRKSTYRSIEQDILNYFFAPEKSGQSFLEGTRLNGQSEIPYIKKRLKGRGGWRFYYLVIIKDECLYLLFFHPKTGSEGAENIADDFKTSIYKKVLSCIKSGDLYEVEKEEKANKLRFTHLLQTASALEIIKYKTINKNT
;
A
#
# COMPACT_ATOMS: atom_id res chain seq x y z
N MET A 1 5.18 0.04 8.51
CA MET A 1 5.15 1.03 7.40
C MET A 1 4.07 2.06 7.70
N GLU A 2 4.47 3.24 8.15
CA GLU A 2 3.54 4.28 8.62
C GLU A 2 3.27 5.40 7.61
N ASP A 3 4.11 5.57 6.57
CA ASP A 3 4.13 6.78 5.75
C ASP A 3 2.79 7.07 5.07
N PHE A 4 2.12 6.02 4.57
CA PHE A 4 0.79 6.14 4.00
C PHE A 4 -0.23 6.65 5.03
N LYS A 5 -0.26 6.05 6.22
CA LYS A 5 -1.18 6.43 7.30
C LYS A 5 -0.87 7.85 7.81
N ALA A 6 0.39 8.17 8.06
CA ALA A 6 0.82 9.49 8.51
C ALA A 6 0.41 10.59 7.53
N GLN A 7 0.59 10.32 6.23
CA GLN A 7 0.18 11.24 5.17
C GLN A 7 -1.34 11.34 5.04
N PHE A 8 -2.07 10.23 5.21
CA PHE A 8 -3.53 10.22 5.30
C PHE A 8 -4.03 11.08 6.45
N ASP A 9 -3.53 10.86 7.66
CA ASP A 9 -3.91 11.62 8.86
C ASP A 9 -3.57 13.11 8.70
N LYS A 10 -2.41 13.43 8.10
CA LYS A 10 -2.03 14.81 7.78
C LYS A 10 -3.04 15.49 6.85
N LEU A 11 -3.41 14.83 5.76
CA LEU A 11 -4.27 15.42 4.73
C LEU A 11 -5.75 15.45 5.16
N LYS A 12 -6.25 14.41 5.83
CA LYS A 12 -7.63 14.31 6.30
C LYS A 12 -8.04 15.47 7.22
N ARG A 13 -7.09 16.01 7.99
CA ARG A 13 -7.31 17.19 8.87
C ARG A 13 -7.53 18.50 8.11
N LYS A 14 -7.24 18.56 6.81
CA LYS A 14 -7.35 19.79 6.01
C LYS A 14 -8.60 19.73 5.15
N SER A 15 -9.46 20.74 5.27
CA SER A 15 -10.74 20.83 4.53
C SER A 15 -10.58 20.75 3.01
N THR A 16 -9.49 21.29 2.46
CA THR A 16 -9.14 21.22 1.03
C THR A 16 -8.99 19.79 0.52
N TYR A 17 -8.64 18.84 1.37
CA TYR A 17 -8.36 17.44 1.02
C TYR A 17 -9.44 16.48 1.55
N ARG A 18 -10.61 16.99 1.93
CA ARG A 18 -11.71 16.20 2.52
C ARG A 18 -12.17 15.00 1.69
N SER A 19 -11.93 15.00 0.38
CA SER A 19 -12.33 13.90 -0.50
C SER A 19 -11.40 12.68 -0.44
N ILE A 20 -10.22 12.79 0.19
CA ILE A 20 -9.20 11.75 0.11
C ILE A 20 -9.70 10.38 0.55
N GLU A 21 -10.44 10.31 1.66
CA GLU A 21 -10.94 9.05 2.20
C GLU A 21 -11.92 8.39 1.24
N GLN A 22 -12.90 9.14 0.73
CA GLN A 22 -13.84 8.63 -0.27
C GLN A 22 -13.14 8.24 -1.57
N ASP A 23 -12.08 8.95 -1.96
CA ASP A 23 -11.34 8.66 -3.19
C ASP A 23 -10.52 7.38 -3.09
N ILE A 24 -10.00 7.07 -1.90
CA ILE A 24 -9.35 5.79 -1.60
C ILE A 24 -10.40 4.67 -1.63
N LEU A 25 -11.53 4.85 -0.95
CA LEU A 25 -12.62 3.86 -0.91
C LEU A 25 -13.15 3.54 -2.31
N ASN A 26 -13.45 4.56 -3.11
CA ASN A 26 -13.97 4.42 -4.46
C ASN A 26 -12.98 3.78 -5.45
N TYR A 27 -11.68 3.73 -5.13
CA TYR A 27 -10.69 3.15 -6.05
C TYR A 27 -10.12 1.82 -5.57
N PHE A 28 -9.85 1.66 -4.28
CA PHE A 28 -9.20 0.46 -3.74
C PHE A 28 -10.19 -0.55 -3.18
N PHE A 29 -11.40 -0.12 -2.83
CA PHE A 29 -12.45 -0.97 -2.25
C PHE A 29 -13.69 -1.05 -3.15
N ALA A 30 -13.57 -0.66 -4.42
CA ALA A 30 -14.68 -0.77 -5.37
C ALA A 30 -14.88 -2.23 -5.81
N PRO A 31 -16.13 -2.74 -5.91
CA PRO A 31 -16.40 -4.15 -6.21
C PRO A 31 -15.79 -4.66 -7.52
N GLU A 32 -15.64 -3.79 -8.51
CA GLU A 32 -15.08 -4.12 -9.82
C GLU A 32 -13.54 -4.18 -9.83
N LYS A 33 -12.88 -3.82 -8.72
CA LYS A 33 -11.42 -3.79 -8.65
C LYS A 33 -10.85 -5.15 -8.31
N SER A 34 -10.00 -5.65 -9.20
CA SER A 34 -9.26 -6.91 -9.06
C SER A 34 -7.74 -6.68 -9.17
N GLY A 35 -6.95 -7.71 -8.86
CA GLY A 35 -5.48 -7.67 -8.96
C GLY A 35 -4.96 -7.10 -10.30
N GLN A 36 -5.58 -7.48 -11.42
CA GLN A 36 -5.20 -6.98 -12.74
C GLN A 36 -5.51 -5.48 -12.92
N SER A 37 -6.64 -5.01 -12.39
CA SER A 37 -7.04 -3.60 -12.47
C SER A 37 -6.09 -2.67 -11.69
N PHE A 38 -5.37 -3.19 -10.69
CA PHE A 38 -4.35 -2.45 -9.96
C PHE A 38 -3.02 -2.35 -10.72
N LEU A 39 -2.83 -3.10 -11.79
CA LEU A 39 -1.67 -2.95 -12.68
C LEU A 39 -1.80 -1.74 -13.62
N GLU A 40 -2.98 -1.15 -13.72
CA GLU A 40 -3.21 0.04 -14.51
C GLU A 40 -2.48 1.25 -13.90
N GLY A 41 -1.32 1.61 -14.44
CA GLY A 41 -0.55 2.76 -14.00
C GLY A 41 0.86 2.75 -14.59
N THR A 42 1.70 3.68 -14.15
CA THR A 42 3.12 3.66 -14.53
C THR A 42 3.86 2.69 -13.62
N ARG A 43 4.44 1.63 -14.18
CA ARG A 43 5.38 0.78 -13.46
C ARG A 43 6.68 1.54 -13.20
N LEU A 44 7.12 1.56 -11.95
CA LEU A 44 8.32 2.25 -11.50
C LEU A 44 9.54 1.34 -11.43
N ASN A 45 9.35 0.01 -11.51
CA ASN A 45 10.40 -1.01 -11.45
C ASN A 45 10.38 -1.95 -12.69
N GLY A 46 9.93 -1.44 -13.84
CA GLY A 46 9.97 -2.17 -15.11
C GLY A 46 9.08 -3.42 -15.13
N GLN A 47 9.65 -4.54 -15.59
CA GLN A 47 8.95 -5.84 -15.77
C GLN A 47 9.02 -6.76 -14.54
N SER A 48 9.21 -6.20 -13.35
CA SER A 48 9.24 -6.99 -12.10
C SER A 48 7.94 -7.79 -11.88
N GLU A 49 8.08 -9.00 -11.34
CA GLU A 49 6.97 -9.85 -10.88
C GLU A 49 6.19 -9.25 -9.70
N ILE A 50 6.76 -8.27 -9.00
CA ILE A 50 6.11 -7.50 -7.93
C ILE A 50 6.01 -6.05 -8.41
N PRO A 51 4.96 -5.69 -9.18
CA PRO A 51 4.88 -4.39 -9.81
C PRO A 51 4.77 -3.27 -8.77
N TYR A 52 5.66 -2.28 -8.90
CA TYR A 52 5.59 -1.03 -8.17
C TYR A 52 4.90 0.02 -9.02
N ILE A 53 3.69 0.41 -8.65
CA ILE A 53 2.79 1.20 -9.49
C ILE A 53 2.69 2.63 -8.98
N LYS A 54 2.80 3.59 -9.90
CA LYS A 54 2.31 4.96 -9.74
C LYS A 54 0.99 5.11 -10.47
N LYS A 55 -0.08 5.42 -9.73
CA LYS A 55 -1.41 5.69 -10.30
C LYS A 55 -1.84 7.13 -10.03
N ARG A 56 -2.39 7.78 -11.05
CA ARG A 56 -3.07 9.06 -10.91
C ARG A 56 -4.56 8.78 -10.70
N LEU A 57 -5.13 9.28 -9.61
CA LEU A 57 -6.57 9.28 -9.38
C LEU A 57 -7.14 10.68 -9.65
N LYS A 58 -8.35 10.76 -10.20
CA LYS A 58 -9.06 12.00 -10.59
C LYS A 58 -8.28 12.93 -11.55
N GLY A 59 -8.90 14.04 -11.94
CA GLY A 59 -8.32 15.08 -12.81
C GLY A 59 -7.29 15.99 -12.11
N ARG A 60 -7.38 17.30 -12.37
CA ARG A 60 -6.43 18.33 -11.89
C ARG A 60 -6.27 18.35 -10.37
N GLY A 61 -7.38 18.32 -9.62
CA GLY A 61 -7.40 18.25 -8.15
C GLY A 61 -7.24 16.85 -7.55
N GLY A 62 -6.68 15.91 -8.31
CA GLY A 62 -6.57 14.52 -7.92
C GLY A 62 -5.30 14.15 -7.17
N TRP A 63 -4.98 12.86 -7.17
CA TRP A 63 -3.94 12.27 -6.33
C TRP A 63 -2.90 11.51 -7.16
N ARG A 64 -1.68 11.41 -6.65
CA ARG A 64 -0.68 10.45 -7.10
C ARG A 64 -0.50 9.42 -5.99
N PHE A 65 -0.80 8.15 -6.29
CA PHE A 65 -0.65 7.01 -5.40
C PHE A 65 0.52 6.15 -5.84
N TYR A 66 1.21 5.57 -4.85
CA TYR A 66 2.34 4.68 -5.00
C TYR A 66 2.05 3.41 -4.20
N TYR A 67 1.97 2.26 -4.85
CA TYR A 67 1.63 0.98 -4.21
C TYR A 67 2.32 -0.21 -4.87
N LEU A 68 2.50 -1.31 -4.12
CA LEU A 68 2.95 -2.61 -4.63
C LEU A 68 1.78 -3.55 -4.80
N VAL A 69 1.81 -4.31 -5.88
CA VAL A 69 0.84 -5.37 -6.17
C VAL A 69 1.53 -6.73 -6.02
N ILE A 70 1.04 -7.58 -5.13
CA ILE A 70 1.47 -8.98 -5.00
C ILE A 70 0.30 -9.86 -5.42
N ILE A 71 0.29 -10.29 -6.68
CA ILE A 71 -0.84 -10.99 -7.30
C ILE A 71 -1.06 -12.38 -6.66
N LYS A 72 0.03 -13.10 -6.35
CA LYS A 72 -0.02 -14.47 -5.81
C LYS A 72 -0.81 -14.58 -4.50
N ASP A 73 -0.75 -13.54 -3.69
CA ASP A 73 -1.39 -13.51 -2.36
C ASP A 73 -2.58 -12.53 -2.34
N GLU A 74 -3.03 -12.05 -3.50
CA GLU A 74 -4.08 -11.03 -3.66
C GLU A 74 -3.87 -9.77 -2.79
N CYS A 75 -2.61 -9.46 -2.47
CA CYS A 75 -2.25 -8.41 -1.54
C CYS A 75 -1.86 -7.11 -2.27
N LEU A 76 -2.35 -5.99 -1.72
CA LEU A 76 -1.98 -4.65 -2.15
C LEU A 76 -1.32 -3.89 -1.00
N TYR A 77 -0.10 -3.39 -1.21
CA TYR A 77 0.60 -2.58 -0.20
C TYR A 77 0.60 -1.13 -0.63
N LEU A 78 -0.07 -0.27 0.14
CA LEU A 78 -0.12 1.16 -0.09
C LEU A 78 1.12 1.83 0.54
N LEU A 79 2.03 2.36 -0.28
CA LEU A 79 3.31 2.89 0.20
C LEU A 79 3.19 4.36 0.59
N PHE A 80 2.66 5.17 -0.33
CA PHE A 80 2.58 6.62 -0.16
C PHE A 80 1.58 7.23 -1.15
N PHE A 81 1.15 8.46 -0.87
CA PHE A 81 0.38 9.26 -1.83
C PHE A 81 0.52 10.75 -1.55
N HIS A 82 0.20 11.59 -2.53
CA HIS A 82 0.13 13.04 -2.32
C HIS A 82 -0.82 13.69 -3.33
N PRO A 83 -1.39 14.87 -3.01
CA PRO A 83 -2.22 15.59 -3.97
C PRO A 83 -1.38 16.09 -5.15
N LYS A 84 -2.04 16.29 -6.29
CA LYS A 84 -1.42 16.86 -7.50
C LYS A 84 -1.26 18.38 -7.42
N THR A 85 -2.13 19.03 -6.65
CA THR A 85 -2.26 20.49 -6.55
C THR A 85 -2.63 20.89 -5.13
N GLY A 86 -2.56 22.19 -4.83
CA GLY A 86 -2.85 22.73 -3.50
C GLY A 86 -1.57 22.91 -2.67
N SER A 87 -1.71 23.33 -1.42
CA SER A 87 -0.59 23.64 -0.52
C SER A 87 0.29 22.43 -0.17
N GLU A 88 -0.23 21.21 -0.33
CA GLU A 88 0.51 19.95 -0.15
C GLU A 88 0.73 19.25 -1.50
N GLY A 89 0.33 19.92 -2.59
CA GLY A 89 0.50 19.45 -3.94
C GLY A 89 1.96 19.55 -4.35
N ALA A 90 2.45 18.51 -5.02
CA ALA A 90 3.80 18.47 -5.50
C ALA A 90 3.87 17.82 -6.88
N GLU A 91 5.01 18.01 -7.55
CA GLU A 91 5.40 17.18 -8.69
C GLU A 91 5.57 15.71 -8.30
N ASN A 92 5.94 14.85 -9.25
CA ASN A 92 6.27 13.47 -8.90
C ASN A 92 7.36 13.45 -7.82
N ILE A 93 7.28 12.48 -6.92
CA ILE A 93 8.35 12.27 -5.94
C ILE A 93 9.68 11.96 -6.65
N ALA A 94 10.79 12.38 -6.03
CA ALA A 94 12.14 12.12 -6.54
C ALA A 94 12.47 10.62 -6.57
N ASP A 95 13.38 10.22 -7.43
CA ASP A 95 13.75 8.81 -7.63
C ASP A 95 14.37 8.19 -6.36
N ASP A 96 15.15 8.97 -5.61
CA ASP A 96 15.69 8.55 -4.32
C ASP A 96 14.58 8.25 -3.31
N PHE A 97 13.52 9.07 -3.30
CA PHE A 97 12.37 8.83 -2.43
C PHE A 97 11.59 7.59 -2.87
N LYS A 98 11.37 7.37 -4.18
CA LYS A 98 10.75 6.13 -4.71
C LYS A 98 11.51 4.89 -4.24
N THR A 99 12.83 4.90 -4.39
CA THR A 99 13.70 3.81 -3.98
C THR A 99 13.64 3.59 -2.47
N SER A 100 13.68 4.67 -1.70
CA SER A 100 13.61 4.61 -0.24
C SER A 100 12.30 3.99 0.26
N ILE A 101 11.15 4.48 -0.22
CA ILE A 101 9.84 3.94 0.21
C ILE A 101 9.63 2.51 -0.28
N TYR A 102 10.17 2.15 -1.45
CA TYR A 102 10.16 0.77 -1.93
C TYR A 102 10.98 -0.17 -1.03
N LYS A 103 12.21 0.20 -0.66
CA LYS A 103 13.02 -0.59 0.28
C LYS A 103 12.35 -0.71 1.65
N LYS A 104 11.77 0.39 2.15
CA LYS A 104 11.07 0.45 3.43
C LYS A 104 9.89 -0.53 3.46
N VAL A 105 9.03 -0.54 2.44
CA VAL A 105 7.90 -1.48 2.42
C VAL A 105 8.34 -2.94 2.33
N LEU A 106 9.39 -3.26 1.56
CA LEU A 106 9.91 -4.63 1.52
C LEU A 106 10.45 -5.08 2.88
N SER A 107 11.09 -4.18 3.63
CA SER A 107 11.51 -4.45 5.01
C SER A 107 10.32 -4.69 5.93
N CYS A 108 9.29 -3.83 5.84
CA CYS A 108 8.07 -3.96 6.64
C CYS A 108 7.28 -5.24 6.32
N ILE A 109 7.22 -5.65 5.06
CA ILE A 109 6.61 -6.93 4.65
C ILE A 109 7.35 -8.09 5.32
N LYS A 110 8.69 -8.07 5.30
CA LYS A 110 9.50 -9.11 5.94
C LYS A 110 9.35 -9.15 7.46
N SER A 111 9.24 -8.00 8.10
CA SER A 111 9.16 -7.89 9.57
C SER A 111 7.73 -7.95 10.11
N GLY A 112 6.71 -7.94 9.25
CA GLY A 112 5.30 -7.84 9.65
C GLY A 112 4.90 -6.48 10.23
N ASP A 113 5.79 -5.48 10.24
CA ASP A 113 5.48 -4.13 10.74
C ASP A 113 4.69 -3.34 9.69
N LEU A 114 3.38 -3.54 9.67
CA LEU A 114 2.47 -2.98 8.67
C LEU A 114 1.20 -2.45 9.35
N TYR A 115 0.50 -1.56 8.65
CA TYR A 115 -0.88 -1.24 8.97
C TYR A 115 -1.78 -1.96 7.99
N GLU A 116 -2.74 -2.70 8.50
CA GLU A 116 -3.87 -3.19 7.72
C GLU A 116 -4.87 -2.04 7.51
N VAL A 117 -5.41 -1.95 6.30
CA VAL A 117 -6.38 -0.91 5.92
C VAL A 117 -7.67 -1.59 5.51
N GLU A 118 -8.75 -1.30 6.23
CA GLU A 118 -10.05 -1.88 5.98
C GLU A 118 -11.10 -0.80 5.76
N LYS A 119 -12.15 -1.14 5.01
CA LYS A 119 -13.37 -0.34 4.95
C LYS A 119 -14.27 -0.68 6.13
N GLU A 120 -14.67 0.32 6.88
CA GLU A 120 -15.72 0.20 7.89
C GLU A 120 -17.09 0.30 7.21
N GLU A 121 -17.78 -0.84 7.04
CA GLU A 121 -19.04 -0.91 6.27
C GLU A 121 -20.13 0.05 6.74
N LYS A 122 -20.28 0.25 8.06
CA LYS A 122 -21.32 1.11 8.62
C LYS A 122 -21.04 2.61 8.42
N ALA A 123 -19.77 3.00 8.51
CA ALA A 123 -19.37 4.40 8.50
C ALA A 123 -18.88 4.88 7.14
N ASN A 124 -18.60 3.95 6.22
CA ASN A 124 -17.93 4.20 4.95
C ASN A 124 -16.64 5.02 5.16
N LYS A 125 -15.82 4.56 6.10
CA LYS A 125 -14.54 5.16 6.50
C LYS A 125 -13.43 4.13 6.41
N LEU A 126 -12.19 4.62 6.39
CA LEU A 126 -11.01 3.76 6.48
C LEU A 126 -10.66 3.53 7.95
N ARG A 127 -10.44 2.27 8.31
CA ARG A 127 -9.85 1.87 9.58
C ARG A 127 -8.42 1.41 9.32
N PHE A 128 -7.50 1.87 10.16
CA PHE A 128 -6.09 1.47 10.14
C PHE A 128 -5.78 0.70 11.41
N THR A 129 -5.39 -0.57 11.28
CA THR A 129 -5.02 -1.44 12.40
C THR A 129 -3.53 -1.72 12.30
N HIS A 130 -2.74 -1.40 13.34
CA HIS A 130 -1.33 -1.77 13.35
C HIS A 130 -1.22 -3.28 13.58
N LEU A 131 -0.55 -3.97 12.66
CA LEU A 131 -0.25 -5.38 12.81
C LEU A 131 0.95 -5.51 13.74
N LEU A 132 0.69 -5.75 15.01
CA LEU A 132 1.72 -6.20 15.93
C LEU A 132 1.91 -7.68 15.66
N GLN A 133 3.05 -8.06 15.10
CA GLN A 133 3.45 -9.45 15.10
C GLN A 133 3.74 -9.82 16.57
N THR A 134 2.77 -10.42 17.25
CA THR A 134 3.06 -11.16 18.47
C THR A 134 4.06 -12.23 18.07
N ALA A 135 5.23 -12.26 18.71
CA ALA A 135 6.20 -13.32 18.53
C ALA A 135 5.57 -14.66 18.98
N SER A 136 4.79 -15.30 18.11
CA SER A 136 4.09 -16.55 18.36
C SER A 136 3.51 -17.06 17.04
N ALA A 137 4.39 -17.61 16.19
CA ALA A 137 4.15 -18.73 15.27
C ALA A 137 5.25 -18.81 14.20
N LEU A 138 6.51 -18.78 14.62
CA LEU A 138 7.51 -19.58 13.91
C LEU A 138 7.58 -20.91 14.65
N GLU A 139 6.56 -21.76 14.48
CA GLU A 139 6.85 -23.19 14.48
C GLU A 139 7.72 -23.42 13.25
N ILE A 140 9.03 -23.31 13.45
CA ILE A 140 10.01 -23.87 12.53
C ILE A 140 9.67 -25.35 12.47
N ILE A 141 8.99 -25.78 11.40
CA ILE A 141 8.85 -27.19 11.07
C ILE A 141 10.28 -27.70 10.88
N LYS A 142 10.83 -28.31 11.94
CA LYS A 142 12.08 -29.06 11.88
C LYS A 142 11.78 -30.30 11.05
N TYR A 143 12.19 -30.30 9.78
CA TYR A 143 12.29 -31.55 9.03
C TYR A 143 13.27 -32.46 9.78
N LYS A 144 12.74 -33.49 10.44
CA LYS A 144 13.52 -34.66 10.84
C LYS A 144 13.88 -35.38 9.55
N THR A 145 15.17 -35.38 9.20
CA THR A 145 15.70 -36.32 8.22
C THR A 145 15.43 -37.72 8.74
N ILE A 146 14.46 -38.42 8.14
CA ILE A 146 14.30 -39.86 8.34
C ILE A 146 15.36 -40.50 7.47
N ASN A 147 16.44 -40.98 8.10
CA ASN A 147 17.33 -41.95 7.48
C ASN A 147 16.49 -43.16 7.07
N LYS A 148 16.51 -43.49 5.78
CA LYS A 148 16.27 -44.85 5.33
C LYS A 148 17.56 -45.35 4.70
N ASN A 149 18.24 -46.21 5.45
CA ASN A 149 19.18 -47.18 4.93
C ASN A 149 18.52 -47.93 3.76
N THR A 150 19.18 -47.96 2.62
CA THR A 150 19.24 -49.15 1.78
C THR A 150 20.61 -49.19 1.12
#